data_AF-A0A6A6V1T9-F1
#
_entry.id   AF-A0A6A6V1T9-F1
#
_cell.length_a   1.000
_cell.length_b   1.000
_cell.length_c   1.000
_cell.angle_alpha   90.00
_cell.angle_beta   90.00
_cell.angle_gamma   90.00
#
_symmetry.space_group_name_H-M   'P 1'
#
loop_
_entity.id
_entity.type
_entity.pdbx_description
1 polymer ?
#
loop_
_entity_poly.entity_id
_entity_poly.type
_entity_poly.pdbx_seq_one_letter_code
_entity_poly.pdbx_strand_id
1 'polypeptide(L)'
;MKFNLSTLLLLSAPFLCAAAPVAESAASNALDARQDRCVVNNAHIDTWHESGLQRRRTAFSSHLTDTGAYCNIFHTHAVGNYGSNIQCWNDANMGWVVDSSWMLGAGGDAQYFMTLESSREQWQTSTGCATG
;
A
#
# COMPACT_ATOMS: atom_id res chain seq x y z
N MET A 1 -48.46 -44.39 10.25
CA MET A 1 -47.46 -44.23 11.34
C MET A 1 -47.71 -42.89 12.02
N LYS A 2 -47.63 -42.86 13.35
CA LYS A 2 -48.15 -41.82 14.25
C LYS A 2 -47.26 -40.57 14.26
N PHE A 3 -47.85 -39.39 14.08
CA PHE A 3 -47.19 -38.10 14.33
C PHE A 3 -47.62 -37.61 15.73
N ASN A 4 -46.68 -37.56 16.66
CA ASN A 4 -46.89 -36.96 17.98
C ASN A 4 -46.21 -35.59 18.00
N LEU A 5 -47.02 -34.53 18.08
CA LEU A 5 -46.60 -33.19 18.46
C LEU A 5 -46.18 -33.22 19.93
N SER A 6 -45.03 -32.66 20.27
CA SER A 6 -44.63 -32.39 21.66
C SER A 6 -44.21 -30.94 21.78
N THR A 7 -45.05 -30.20 22.50
CA THR A 7 -44.92 -28.80 22.90
C THR A 7 -43.82 -28.67 23.95
N LEU A 8 -42.84 -27.78 23.74
CA LEU A 8 -41.87 -27.39 24.77
C LEU A 8 -42.04 -25.89 25.07
N LEU A 9 -42.67 -25.61 26.20
CA LEU A 9 -42.70 -24.32 26.87
C LEU A 9 -41.35 -24.10 27.58
N LEU A 10 -40.64 -23.03 27.24
CA LEU A 10 -39.48 -22.55 27.98
C LEU A 10 -39.80 -21.16 28.55
N LEU A 11 -40.04 -21.12 29.86
CA LEU A 11 -40.04 -19.92 30.70
C LEU A 11 -38.69 -19.86 31.42
N SER A 12 -37.93 -18.76 31.25
CA SER A 12 -36.91 -18.36 32.23
C SER A 12 -36.63 -16.86 32.18
N ALA A 13 -36.39 -16.33 33.38
CA ALA A 13 -36.50 -14.96 33.89
C ALA A 13 -35.59 -13.88 33.26
N PRO A 14 -35.89 -12.58 33.48
CA PRO A 14 -35.01 -11.47 33.13
C PRO A 14 -33.82 -11.37 34.10
N PHE A 15 -32.61 -11.49 33.57
CA PHE A 15 -31.38 -11.09 34.26
C PHE A 15 -31.26 -9.55 34.25
N LEU A 16 -31.40 -8.93 35.42
CA LEU A 16 -31.05 -7.53 35.65
C LEU A 16 -29.52 -7.41 35.75
N CYS A 17 -28.86 -7.00 34.66
CA CYS A 17 -27.47 -6.53 34.72
C CYS A 17 -27.46 -5.04 35.07
N ALA A 18 -26.98 -4.71 36.28
CA ALA A 18 -26.59 -3.36 36.63
C ALA A 18 -25.27 -3.03 35.88
N ALA A 19 -25.36 -2.22 34.84
CA ALA A 19 -24.19 -1.70 34.15
C ALA A 19 -23.53 -0.60 35.00
N ALA A 20 -22.33 -0.86 35.51
CA ALA A 20 -21.46 0.19 36.03
C ALA A 20 -20.97 1.04 34.84
N PRO A 21 -20.90 2.38 34.97
CA PRO A 21 -20.25 3.19 33.95
C PRO A 21 -18.76 2.88 33.97
N VAL A 22 -18.29 2.12 32.99
CA VAL A 22 -16.87 2.05 32.66
C VAL A 22 -16.51 3.46 32.21
N ALA A 23 -15.70 4.14 33.03
CA ALA A 23 -15.00 5.34 32.58
C ALA A 23 -14.12 4.93 31.41
N GLU A 24 -14.61 5.22 30.20
CA GLU A 24 -13.88 5.06 28.98
C GLU A 24 -12.70 6.02 29.05
N SER A 25 -11.54 5.51 29.49
CA SER A 25 -10.30 6.20 29.26
C SER A 25 -10.15 6.22 27.74
N ALA A 26 -10.55 7.32 27.13
CA ALA A 26 -10.22 7.61 25.75
C ALA A 26 -8.70 7.49 25.68
N ALA A 27 -8.23 6.36 25.15
CA ALA A 27 -6.86 6.22 24.73
C ALA A 27 -6.66 7.38 23.76
N SER A 28 -5.89 8.37 24.21
CA SER A 28 -5.37 9.42 23.37
C SER A 28 -4.48 8.75 22.34
N ASN A 29 -5.10 8.21 21.29
CA ASN A 29 -4.46 7.98 20.00
C ASN A 29 -4.06 9.37 19.54
N ALA A 30 -2.89 9.83 19.99
CA ALA A 30 -2.19 10.89 19.30
C ALA A 30 -2.01 10.34 17.88
N LEU A 31 -2.91 10.74 16.98
CA LEU A 31 -2.74 10.56 15.56
C LEU A 31 -1.41 11.24 15.27
N ASP A 32 -0.35 10.44 15.07
CA ASP A 32 0.96 10.96 14.74
C ASP A 32 0.78 12.00 13.64
N ALA A 33 1.14 13.25 13.97
CA ALA A 33 0.94 14.35 13.05
C ALA A 33 1.65 13.98 11.74
N ARG A 34 0.91 14.02 10.62
CA ARG A 34 1.53 14.00 9.30
C ARG A 34 2.73 14.94 9.36
N GLN A 35 3.89 14.48 8.91
CA GLN A 35 5.03 15.37 8.79
C GLN A 35 4.71 16.34 7.66
N ASP A 36 4.03 17.44 7.99
CA ASP A 36 3.50 18.46 7.05
C ASP A 36 4.58 19.14 6.19
N ARG A 37 5.85 18.71 6.31
CA ARG A 37 7.00 19.27 5.59
C ARG A 37 7.73 18.26 4.70
N CYS A 38 7.40 16.97 4.76
CA CYS A 38 8.05 15.99 3.90
C CYS A 38 7.27 15.74 2.61
N VAL A 39 8.00 15.52 1.53
CA VAL A 39 7.45 15.31 0.18
C VAL A 39 8.08 14.04 -0.40
N VAL A 40 7.28 13.23 -1.08
CA VAL A 40 7.72 12.05 -1.82
C VAL A 40 7.16 12.10 -3.24
N ASN A 41 8.00 11.83 -4.23
CA ASN A 41 7.62 11.89 -5.64
C ASN A 41 8.13 10.68 -6.40
N ASN A 42 7.37 10.26 -7.40
CA ASN A 42 7.83 9.32 -8.43
C ASN A 42 7.30 9.72 -9.80
N ALA A 43 8.01 9.34 -10.84
CA ALA A 43 7.59 9.55 -12.22
C ALA A 43 8.21 8.50 -13.13
N HIS A 44 7.42 8.02 -14.08
CA HIS A 44 7.96 7.31 -15.24
C HIS A 44 8.80 8.28 -16.07
N ILE A 45 10.04 7.92 -16.40
CA ILE A 45 10.94 8.80 -17.18
C ILE A 45 11.48 8.18 -18.46
N ASP A 46 11.52 6.84 -18.57
CA ASP A 46 12.03 6.20 -19.79
C ASP A 46 11.48 4.79 -20.00
N THR A 47 11.46 4.37 -21.26
CA THR A 47 11.02 3.06 -21.73
C THR A 47 11.95 2.56 -22.83
N TRP A 48 12.49 1.35 -22.67
CA TRP A 48 13.21 0.65 -23.74
C TRP A 48 12.83 -0.83 -23.79
N HIS A 49 13.34 -1.56 -24.78
CA HIS A 49 13.08 -2.98 -24.95
C HIS A 49 14.34 -3.77 -24.62
N GLU A 50 14.18 -4.82 -23.81
CA GLU A 50 15.28 -5.68 -23.42
C GLU A 50 14.78 -7.12 -23.25
N SER A 51 15.40 -8.07 -23.94
CA SER A 51 15.08 -9.50 -23.83
C SER A 51 13.59 -9.84 -24.02
N GLY A 52 12.91 -9.17 -24.96
CA GLY A 52 11.50 -9.40 -25.26
C GLY A 52 10.51 -8.81 -24.25
N LEU A 53 10.98 -8.03 -23.28
CA LEU A 53 10.16 -7.29 -22.32
C LEU A 53 10.32 -5.79 -22.53
N GLN A 54 9.36 -5.05 -21.97
CA GLN A 54 9.44 -3.60 -21.88
C GLN A 54 10.12 -3.23 -20.57
N ARG A 55 11.27 -2.59 -20.68
CA ARG A 55 12.03 -2.07 -19.56
C ARG A 55 11.58 -0.63 -19.29
N ARG A 56 11.25 -0.34 -18.04
CA ARG A 56 10.69 0.95 -17.59
C ARG A 56 11.59 1.52 -16.52
N ARG A 57 11.93 2.80 -16.64
CA ARG A 57 12.62 3.57 -15.61
C ARG A 57 11.66 4.51 -14.92
N THR A 58 11.70 4.44 -13.59
CA THR A 58 11.00 5.37 -12.70
C THR A 58 12.03 6.17 -11.94
N ALA A 59 11.99 7.50 -12.04
CA ALA A 59 12.71 8.36 -11.12
C ALA A 59 11.87 8.58 -9.86
N PHE A 60 12.52 8.70 -8.70
CA PHE A 60 11.86 9.02 -7.46
C PHE A 60 12.74 9.88 -6.57
N SER A 61 12.10 10.65 -5.70
CA SER A 61 12.79 11.56 -4.80
C SER A 61 11.99 11.75 -3.52
N SER A 62 12.69 12.17 -2.46
CA SER A 62 12.05 12.60 -1.23
C SER A 62 12.73 13.84 -0.66
N HIS A 63 11.98 14.56 0.17
CA HIS A 63 12.48 15.64 1.02
C HIS A 63 12.10 15.34 2.46
N LEU A 64 13.08 15.41 3.38
CA LEU A 64 12.90 15.15 4.82
C LEU A 64 12.34 13.76 5.16
N THR A 65 12.57 12.75 4.31
CA THR A 65 12.29 11.34 4.61
C THR A 65 13.25 10.43 3.84
N ASP A 66 13.36 9.16 4.23
CA ASP A 66 14.24 8.19 3.59
C ASP A 66 13.79 7.90 2.14
N THR A 67 14.66 8.24 1.18
CA THR A 67 14.44 7.95 -0.25
C THR A 67 14.55 6.45 -0.54
N GLY A 68 15.43 5.74 0.16
CA GLY A 68 15.73 4.33 -0.11
C GLY A 68 14.56 3.39 0.16
N ALA A 69 13.67 3.76 1.10
CA ALA A 69 12.45 3.01 1.41
C ALA A 69 11.57 2.74 0.17
N TYR A 70 11.56 3.64 -0.81
CA TYR A 70 10.77 3.49 -2.02
C TYR A 70 11.16 2.25 -2.83
N CYS A 71 12.45 1.88 -2.88
CA CYS A 71 12.91 0.71 -3.64
C CYS A 71 12.22 -0.57 -3.15
N ASN A 72 12.11 -0.76 -1.83
CA ASN A 72 11.49 -1.96 -1.24
C ASN A 72 9.97 -1.98 -1.45
N ILE A 73 9.32 -0.82 -1.34
CA ILE A 73 7.89 -0.65 -1.60
C ILE A 73 7.59 -0.99 -3.07
N PHE A 74 8.33 -0.38 -3.99
CA PHE A 74 8.18 -0.62 -5.43
C PHE A 74 8.44 -2.09 -5.77
N HIS A 75 9.49 -2.69 -5.20
CA HIS A 75 9.78 -4.10 -5.44
C HIS A 75 8.63 -5.01 -5.00
N THR A 76 8.04 -4.75 -3.84
CA THR A 76 6.92 -5.54 -3.31
C THR A 76 5.70 -5.50 -4.23
N HIS A 77 5.31 -4.30 -4.69
CA HIS A 77 4.20 -4.14 -5.62
C HIS A 77 4.52 -4.70 -7.01
N ALA A 78 5.73 -4.46 -7.50
CA ALA A 78 6.14 -4.92 -8.82
C ALA A 78 6.08 -6.44 -8.91
N VAL A 79 6.61 -7.17 -7.92
CA VAL A 79 6.50 -8.64 -7.88
C VAL A 79 5.04 -9.10 -7.85
N GLY A 80 4.18 -8.44 -7.08
CA GLY A 80 2.74 -8.73 -7.03
C GLY A 80 2.02 -8.47 -8.36
N ASN A 81 2.55 -7.57 -9.19
CA ASN A 81 1.98 -7.15 -10.47
C ASN A 81 2.77 -7.66 -11.69
N TYR A 82 3.53 -8.75 -11.55
CA TYR A 82 4.29 -9.40 -12.62
C TYR A 82 5.47 -8.58 -13.19
N GLY A 83 5.87 -7.52 -12.50
CA GLY A 83 7.14 -6.82 -12.73
C GLY A 83 8.32 -7.69 -12.33
N SER A 84 9.42 -7.59 -13.08
CA SER A 84 10.61 -8.42 -12.86
C SER A 84 11.91 -7.64 -13.08
N ASN A 85 13.04 -8.28 -12.74
CA ASN A 85 14.38 -7.72 -12.88
C ASN A 85 14.49 -6.32 -12.21
N ILE A 86 13.96 -6.15 -11.00
CA ILE A 86 13.88 -4.81 -10.38
C ILE A 86 15.29 -4.38 -9.92
N GLN A 87 15.75 -3.21 -10.38
CA GLN A 87 17.08 -2.68 -10.06
C GLN A 87 16.95 -1.24 -9.58
N CYS A 88 17.26 -1.01 -8.31
CA CYS A 88 17.22 0.33 -7.71
C CYS A 88 18.64 0.87 -7.55
N TRP A 89 18.88 2.10 -7.97
CA TRP A 89 20.21 2.70 -7.94
C TRP A 89 20.13 4.24 -7.93
N ASN A 90 21.25 4.89 -7.62
CA ASN A 90 21.36 6.35 -7.65
C ASN A 90 22.23 6.76 -8.84
N ASP A 91 21.61 7.44 -9.81
CA ASP A 91 22.27 8.02 -10.96
C ASP A 91 22.84 9.41 -10.62
N ALA A 92 24.03 9.72 -11.13
CA ALA A 92 24.70 10.98 -10.85
C ALA A 92 23.96 12.22 -11.41
N ASN A 93 23.16 12.05 -12.47
CA ASN A 93 22.45 13.14 -13.14
C ASN A 93 20.94 13.14 -12.83
N MET A 94 20.34 11.97 -12.65
CA MET A 94 18.89 11.80 -12.46
C MET A 94 18.50 11.60 -10.98
N GLY A 95 19.45 11.30 -10.09
CA GLY A 95 19.17 10.93 -8.71
C GLY A 95 18.69 9.48 -8.60
N TRP A 96 17.81 9.21 -7.64
CA TRP A 96 17.32 7.86 -7.39
C TRP A 96 16.37 7.37 -8.49
N VAL A 97 16.66 6.18 -9.00
CA VAL A 97 15.89 5.55 -10.08
C VAL A 97 15.69 4.06 -9.80
N VAL A 98 14.58 3.52 -10.33
CA VAL A 98 14.31 2.08 -10.35
C VAL A 98 13.95 1.63 -11.76
N ASP A 99 14.67 0.62 -12.23
CA ASP A 99 14.44 -0.03 -13.51
C ASP A 99 13.69 -1.35 -13.29
N SER A 100 12.65 -1.61 -14.08
CA SER A 100 11.80 -2.81 -13.97
C SER A 100 11.30 -3.29 -15.33
N SER A 101 11.11 -4.61 -15.47
CA SER A 101 10.73 -5.27 -16.72
C SER A 101 9.27 -5.71 -16.64
N TRP A 102 8.53 -5.45 -17.71
CA TRP A 102 7.09 -5.68 -17.81
C TRP A 102 6.75 -6.35 -19.13
N MET A 103 5.60 -7.04 -19.17
CA MET A 103 5.06 -7.59 -20.41
C MET A 103 4.84 -6.47 -21.44
N LEU A 104 4.99 -6.79 -22.72
CA LEU A 104 4.72 -5.84 -23.79
C LEU A 104 3.22 -5.57 -23.95
N GLY A 105 2.89 -4.31 -24.24
CA GLY A 105 1.55 -3.88 -24.62
C GLY A 105 0.66 -3.52 -23.43
N ALA A 106 -0.61 -3.23 -23.73
CA ALA A 106 -1.54 -2.58 -22.80
C ALA A 106 -1.68 -3.26 -21.43
N GLY A 107 -1.57 -4.59 -21.38
CA GLY A 107 -1.63 -5.33 -20.12
C GLY A 107 -0.43 -5.04 -19.20
N GLY A 108 0.79 -5.04 -19.74
CA GLY A 108 1.99 -4.71 -18.96
C GLY A 108 2.07 -3.23 -18.62
N ASP A 109 1.60 -2.36 -19.52
CA ASP A 109 1.48 -0.92 -19.26
C ASP A 109 0.56 -0.64 -18.06
N ALA A 110 -0.63 -1.26 -18.04
CA ALA A 110 -1.57 -1.11 -16.93
C ALA A 110 -0.96 -1.58 -15.60
N GLN A 111 -0.27 -2.73 -15.61
CA GLN A 111 0.39 -3.27 -14.41
C GLN A 111 1.52 -2.37 -13.91
N TYR A 112 2.33 -1.82 -14.82
CA TYR A 112 3.39 -0.89 -14.46
C TYR A 112 2.84 0.40 -13.83
N PHE A 113 1.85 1.04 -14.46
CA PHE A 113 1.31 2.30 -13.94
C PHE A 113 0.53 2.11 -12.64
N MET A 114 -0.21 1.01 -12.49
CA MET A 114 -0.83 0.63 -11.22
C MET A 114 0.23 0.44 -10.13
N THR A 115 1.35 -0.23 -10.43
CA THR A 115 2.47 -0.40 -9.49
C THR A 115 3.09 0.94 -9.12
N LEU A 116 3.30 1.83 -10.09
CA LEU A 116 3.85 3.16 -9.87
C LEU A 116 2.97 3.96 -8.90
N GLU A 117 1.66 3.94 -9.10
CA GLU A 117 0.67 4.61 -8.26
C GLU A 117 0.59 4.00 -6.85
N SER A 118 0.36 2.69 -6.74
CA SER A 118 0.25 2.01 -5.43
C SER A 118 1.53 2.13 -4.60
N SER A 119 2.70 2.14 -5.25
CA SER A 119 3.97 2.34 -4.55
C SER A 119 4.11 3.75 -3.98
N ARG A 120 3.66 4.77 -4.73
CA ARG A 120 3.65 6.16 -4.26
C ARG A 120 2.69 6.32 -3.08
N GLU A 121 1.47 5.78 -3.21
CA GLU A 121 0.45 5.85 -2.17
C GLU A 121 0.92 5.16 -0.88
N GLN A 122 1.47 3.95 -0.98
CA GLN A 122 2.02 3.28 0.19
C GLN A 122 3.20 4.07 0.79
N TRP A 123 4.05 4.67 -0.05
CA TRP A 123 5.15 5.48 0.46
C TRP A 123 4.63 6.69 1.25
N GLN A 124 3.61 7.39 0.73
CA GLN A 124 2.91 8.46 1.45
C GLN A 124 2.30 7.97 2.76
N THR A 125 1.58 6.83 2.75
CA THR A 125 0.96 6.27 3.97
C THR A 125 2.01 5.90 5.02
N SER A 126 3.13 5.28 4.61
CA SER A 126 4.17 4.83 5.52
C SER A 126 4.98 5.98 6.15
N THR A 127 5.10 7.10 5.44
CA THR A 127 5.92 8.24 5.87
C THR A 127 5.10 9.43 6.39
N GLY A 128 3.81 9.47 6.08
CA GLY A 128 2.96 10.64 6.32
C GLY A 128 3.23 11.83 5.39
N CYS A 129 4.08 11.67 4.36
CA CYS A 129 4.46 12.74 3.44
C CYS A 129 3.40 13.04 2.38
N ALA A 130 3.43 14.27 1.87
CA ALA A 130 2.66 14.67 0.69
C ALA A 130 3.38 14.27 -0.60
N THR A 131 2.66 14.31 -1.73
CA THR A 131 3.26 14.38 -3.08
C THR A 131 3.30 15.82 -3.55
N GLY A 132 4.36 16.18 -4.28
CA GLY A 132 4.57 17.51 -4.83
C GLY A 132 4.07 17.66 -6.26
#